data_AF-A0A8T9Q5Z7-F1
#
_entry.id   AF-A0A8T9Q5Z7-F1
#
_cell.length_a   1.000
_cell.length_b   1.000
_cell.length_c   1.000
_cell.angle_alpha   90.00
_cell.angle_beta   90.00
_cell.angle_gamma   90.00
#
_symmetry.space_group_name_H-M   'P 1'
#
loop_
_entity.id
_entity.type
_entity.pdbx_description
1 polymer ?
#
loop_
_entity_poly.entity_id
_entity_poly.type
_entity_poly.pdbx_seq_one_letter_code
_entity_poly.pdbx_strand_id
1 'polypeptide(L)'
;MASDTTLTLTITGHPKRGEAANLVGPRVAGVKSYLVGKGAVARRITTSTSKAATADGAAILALTSASPTALEESLNEQNPLAVQIQQRSFQKGDNKVVDELLSKGPGTYTVNKDGRYYAVTIDKVLPAGPKTLAEARGQATSDYQNFLEKQWISQLRDQYPVKVNQPEVDKLVTK
;
A
#
# COMPACT_ATOMS: atom_id res chain seq x y z
N MET A 1 -0.86 -5.68 10.74
CA MET A 1 -2.23 -5.58 11.33
C MET A 1 -2.31 -4.92 12.71
N ALA A 2 -1.40 -5.18 13.67
CA ALA A 2 -1.52 -4.66 15.05
C ALA A 2 -1.46 -3.12 15.18
N SER A 3 -0.81 -2.44 14.24
CA SER A 3 -0.70 -0.97 14.15
C SER A 3 -1.83 -0.33 13.34
N ASP A 4 -2.74 -1.11 12.77
CA ASP A 4 -3.81 -0.59 11.93
C ASP A 4 -4.90 0.09 12.75
N THR A 5 -5.01 1.40 12.60
CA THR A 5 -6.01 2.19 13.30
C THR A 5 -7.37 2.21 12.60
N THR A 6 -7.42 1.79 11.34
CA THR A 6 -8.58 1.80 10.44
C THR A 6 -9.35 0.49 10.39
N LEU A 7 -8.80 -0.57 11.00
CA LEU A 7 -9.42 -1.89 11.03
C LEU A 7 -10.82 -1.82 11.64
N THR A 8 -11.81 -2.32 10.92
CA THR A 8 -13.20 -2.47 11.38
C THR A 8 -13.66 -3.91 11.25
N LEU A 9 -14.55 -4.31 12.16
CA LEU A 9 -15.18 -5.63 12.19
C LEU A 9 -16.67 -5.46 11.98
N THR A 10 -17.22 -6.14 10.97
CA THR A 10 -18.66 -6.23 10.77
C THR A 10 -19.15 -7.62 11.19
N ILE A 11 -20.14 -7.67 12.07
CA ILE A 11 -20.81 -8.89 12.52
C ILE A 11 -22.19 -8.92 11.86
N THR A 12 -22.40 -9.86 10.94
CA THR A 12 -23.68 -10.04 10.24
C THR A 12 -24.38 -11.28 10.76
N GLY A 13 -25.53 -11.10 11.41
CA GLY A 13 -26.34 -12.20 11.92
C GLY A 13 -27.31 -12.73 10.87
N HIS A 14 -27.41 -14.06 10.74
CA HIS A 14 -28.38 -14.71 9.86
C HIS A 14 -29.40 -15.51 10.68
N PRO A 15 -30.69 -15.52 10.29
CA PRO A 15 -31.67 -16.41 10.88
C PRO A 15 -31.41 -17.86 10.46
N LYS A 16 -31.69 -18.81 11.34
CA LYS A 16 -31.80 -20.22 10.97
C LYS A 16 -33.15 -20.47 10.26
N ARG A 17 -33.22 -21.45 9.36
CA ARG A 17 -34.50 -21.85 8.74
C ARG A 17 -35.50 -22.26 9.83
N GLY A 18 -36.67 -21.62 9.86
CA GLY A 18 -37.70 -21.84 10.87
C GLY A 18 -37.48 -21.09 12.20
N GLU A 19 -36.45 -20.27 12.31
CA GLU A 19 -36.19 -19.45 13.48
C GLU A 19 -36.96 -18.12 13.46
N ALA A 20 -37.39 -17.66 14.63
CA ALA A 20 -37.97 -16.34 14.79
C ALA A 20 -36.91 -15.23 14.54
N ALA A 21 -37.24 -14.27 13.67
CA ALA A 21 -36.31 -13.22 13.25
C ALA A 21 -35.82 -12.32 14.39
N ASN A 22 -36.57 -12.24 15.50
CA ASN A 22 -36.21 -11.47 16.69
C ASN A 22 -35.01 -12.03 17.46
N LEU A 23 -34.61 -13.29 17.21
CA LEU A 23 -33.46 -13.93 17.87
C LEU A 23 -32.10 -13.53 17.27
N VAL A 24 -32.09 -13.02 16.05
CA VAL A 24 -30.84 -12.66 15.33
C VAL A 24 -30.18 -11.43 15.95
N GLY A 25 -30.96 -10.44 16.38
CA GLY A 25 -30.45 -9.21 17.02
C GLY A 25 -29.69 -9.48 18.33
N PRO A 26 -30.31 -10.19 19.29
CA PRO A 26 -29.64 -10.62 20.53
C PRO A 26 -28.38 -11.45 20.27
N ARG A 27 -28.39 -12.33 19.26
CA ARG A 27 -27.21 -13.13 18.86
C ARG A 27 -26.03 -12.24 18.48
N VAL A 28 -26.21 -11.28 17.56
CA VAL A 28 -25.11 -10.40 17.15
C VAL A 28 -24.66 -9.46 18.27
N ALA A 29 -25.58 -9.04 19.14
CA ALA A 29 -25.25 -8.25 20.33
C ALA A 29 -24.41 -9.04 21.34
N GLY A 30 -24.73 -10.32 21.54
CA GLY A 30 -23.94 -11.24 22.37
C GLY A 30 -22.53 -11.44 21.83
N VAL A 31 -22.39 -11.66 20.52
CA VAL A 31 -21.07 -11.77 19.87
C VAL A 31 -20.27 -10.47 20.02
N LYS A 32 -20.89 -9.31 19.78
CA LYS A 32 -20.24 -8.00 20.01
C LYS A 32 -19.76 -7.86 21.44
N SER A 33 -20.61 -8.18 22.41
CA SER A 33 -20.30 -8.07 23.85
C SER A 33 -19.14 -8.98 24.25
N TYR A 34 -19.12 -10.22 23.74
CA TYR A 34 -18.02 -11.15 23.94
C TYR A 34 -16.68 -10.60 23.41
N LEU A 35 -16.67 -10.07 22.18
CA LEU A 35 -15.45 -9.54 21.57
C LEU A 35 -14.95 -8.28 22.29
N VAL A 36 -15.85 -7.40 22.71
CA VAL A 36 -15.49 -6.24 23.53
C VAL A 36 -14.93 -6.68 24.88
N GLY A 37 -15.52 -7.70 25.51
CA GLY A 37 -15.00 -8.30 26.75
C GLY A 37 -13.61 -8.95 26.59
N LYS A 38 -13.25 -9.37 25.37
CA LYS A 38 -11.91 -9.86 25.02
C LYS A 38 -10.92 -8.74 24.64
N GLY A 39 -11.33 -7.47 24.73
CA GLY A 39 -10.46 -6.32 24.48
C GLY A 39 -10.60 -5.69 23.10
N ALA A 40 -11.57 -6.11 22.28
CA ALA A 40 -11.83 -5.46 21.00
C ALA A 40 -12.46 -4.06 21.21
N VAL A 41 -12.04 -3.08 20.41
CA VAL A 41 -12.53 -1.71 20.53
C VAL A 41 -13.97 -1.60 19.99
N ALA A 42 -14.94 -1.36 20.87
CA ALA A 42 -16.37 -1.34 20.52
C ALA A 42 -16.75 -0.41 19.35
N ARG A 43 -16.07 0.74 19.21
CA ARG A 43 -16.30 1.71 18.12
C ARG A 43 -15.93 1.18 16.72
N ARG A 44 -15.12 0.12 16.67
CA ARG A 44 -14.68 -0.53 15.43
C ARG A 44 -15.58 -1.70 15.04
N ILE A 45 -16.60 -2.01 15.83
CA ILE A 45 -17.48 -3.14 15.62
C ILE A 45 -18.87 -2.66 15.21
N THR A 46 -19.23 -2.98 13.96
CA THR A 46 -20.56 -2.76 13.41
C THR A 46 -21.34 -4.06 13.43
N THR A 47 -22.61 -4.01 13.84
CA THR A 47 -23.51 -5.17 13.82
C THR A 47 -24.61 -4.95 12.82
N SER A 48 -24.91 -5.96 12.02
CA SER A 48 -26.00 -5.97 11.05
C SER A 48 -26.74 -7.30 11.11
N THR A 49 -27.96 -7.32 10.57
CA THR A 49 -28.77 -8.54 10.45
C THR A 49 -29.15 -8.74 9.00
N SER A 50 -29.04 -9.98 8.52
CA SER A 50 -29.46 -10.36 7.18
C SER A 50 -30.82 -11.06 7.21
N LYS A 51 -31.60 -10.91 6.14
CA LYS A 51 -32.83 -11.69 5.92
C LYS A 51 -32.54 -13.08 5.34
N ALA A 52 -31.34 -13.30 4.79
CA ALA A 52 -30.96 -14.57 4.18
C ALA A 52 -30.70 -15.61 5.27
N ALA A 53 -31.48 -16.70 5.27
CA ALA A 53 -31.34 -17.75 6.24
C ALA A 53 -30.15 -18.67 5.94
N THR A 54 -29.43 -19.09 6.98
CA THR A 54 -28.40 -20.13 6.91
C THR A 54 -28.89 -21.41 7.60
N ALA A 55 -28.19 -22.53 7.38
CA ALA A 55 -28.57 -23.81 8.00
C ALA A 55 -28.53 -23.74 9.55
N ASP A 56 -27.60 -22.96 10.09
CA ASP A 56 -27.30 -22.91 11.53
C ASP A 56 -27.60 -21.57 12.20
N GLY A 57 -28.03 -20.55 11.45
CA GLY A 57 -28.27 -19.21 12.01
C GLY A 57 -26.98 -18.48 12.38
N ALA A 58 -25.92 -18.69 11.61
CA ALA A 58 -24.57 -18.21 11.89
C ALA A 58 -24.47 -16.66 12.01
N ALA A 59 -23.52 -16.21 12.83
CA ALA A 59 -23.02 -14.85 12.84
C ALA A 59 -21.69 -14.80 12.06
N ILE A 60 -21.67 -14.10 10.93
CA ILE A 60 -20.51 -13.99 10.05
C ILE A 60 -19.70 -12.75 10.47
N LEU A 61 -18.39 -12.94 10.63
CA LEU A 61 -17.45 -11.88 10.98
C LEU A 61 -16.66 -11.50 9.72
N ALA A 62 -16.65 -10.22 9.38
CA ALA A 62 -15.86 -9.67 8.28
C ALA A 62 -14.93 -8.56 8.80
N LEU A 63 -13.62 -8.76 8.66
CA LEU A 63 -12.62 -7.72 8.94
C LEU A 63 -12.35 -6.93 7.66
N THR A 64 -12.33 -5.60 7.78
CA THR A 64 -11.98 -4.70 6.68
C THR A 64 -11.02 -3.63 7.17
N SER A 65 -10.05 -3.27 6.34
CA SER A 65 -9.06 -2.22 6.62
C SER A 65 -8.99 -1.26 5.45
N ALA A 66 -8.78 0.02 5.75
CA ALA A 66 -8.51 1.05 4.76
C ALA A 66 -7.01 1.40 4.68
N SER A 67 -6.16 0.77 5.50
CA SER A 67 -4.73 1.05 5.56
C SER A 67 -3.99 0.24 4.48
N PRO A 68 -3.42 0.89 3.44
CA PRO A 68 -2.71 0.19 2.38
C PRO A 68 -1.54 -0.62 2.92
N THR A 69 -0.77 -0.06 3.85
CA THR A 69 0.42 -0.71 4.44
C THR A 69 0.04 -1.96 5.23
N ALA A 70 -1.01 -1.90 6.05
CA ALA A 70 -1.45 -3.05 6.83
C ALA A 70 -1.98 -4.19 5.93
N LEU A 71 -2.63 -3.84 4.82
CA LEU A 71 -3.08 -4.80 3.82
C LEU A 71 -1.90 -5.44 3.08
N GLU A 72 -0.93 -4.63 2.65
CA GLU A 72 0.28 -5.10 1.96
C GLU A 72 1.08 -6.07 2.85
N GLU A 73 1.27 -5.73 4.13
CA GLU A 73 1.90 -6.60 5.12
C GLU A 73 1.17 -7.95 5.25
N SER A 74 -0.15 -7.91 5.45
CA SER A 74 -0.95 -9.11 5.69
C SER A 74 -1.02 -10.03 4.46
N LEU A 75 -1.12 -9.45 3.25
CA LEU A 75 -1.20 -10.22 2.01
C LEU A 75 0.14 -10.81 1.59
N ASN A 76 1.25 -10.21 2.02
CA ASN A 76 2.61 -10.67 1.72
C ASN A 76 3.20 -11.62 2.78
N GLU A 77 2.44 -12.03 3.80
CA GLU A 77 2.93 -12.92 4.87
C GLU A 77 3.49 -14.25 4.35
N GLN A 78 2.83 -14.85 3.35
CA GLN A 78 3.21 -16.15 2.79
C GLN A 78 4.13 -16.04 1.57
N ASN A 79 3.97 -14.97 0.80
CA ASN A 79 4.75 -14.73 -0.41
C ASN A 79 5.17 -13.26 -0.45
N PRO A 80 6.45 -12.97 -0.12
CA PRO A 80 6.99 -11.62 -0.22
C PRO A 80 6.82 -11.12 -1.66
N LEU A 81 6.25 -9.92 -1.84
CA LEU A 81 5.97 -9.29 -3.14
C LEU A 81 4.76 -9.85 -3.91
N ALA A 82 3.85 -10.59 -3.26
CA ALA A 82 2.58 -10.98 -3.89
C ALA A 82 1.72 -9.76 -4.27
N VAL A 83 1.69 -8.75 -3.41
CA VAL A 83 0.91 -7.52 -3.60
C VAL A 83 1.81 -6.31 -3.36
N GLN A 84 1.69 -5.33 -4.25
CA GLN A 84 2.30 -4.02 -4.09
C GLN A 84 1.26 -2.91 -4.26
N ILE A 85 1.16 -2.01 -3.29
CA ILE A 85 0.19 -0.90 -3.29
C ILE A 85 0.96 0.42 -3.26
N GLN A 86 0.74 1.25 -4.27
CA GLN A 86 1.36 2.57 -4.36
C GLN A 86 0.28 3.65 -4.47
N GLN A 87 0.22 4.53 -3.48
CA GLN A 87 -0.69 5.68 -3.46
C GLN A 87 0.13 6.97 -3.48
N ARG A 88 0.32 7.53 -4.67
CA ARG A 88 1.05 8.79 -4.88
C ARG A 88 0.66 9.42 -6.22
N SER A 89 1.12 10.66 -6.43
CA SER A 89 1.12 11.26 -7.76
C SER A 89 2.23 10.62 -8.62
N PHE A 90 1.90 10.31 -9.87
CA PHE A 90 2.82 9.78 -10.87
C PHE A 90 3.08 10.84 -11.94
N GLN A 91 4.35 11.08 -12.25
CA GLN A 91 4.72 11.86 -13.42
C GLN A 91 4.65 10.98 -14.66
N LYS A 92 4.45 11.62 -15.82
CA LYS A 92 4.53 10.91 -17.11
C LYS A 92 5.90 10.24 -17.24
N GLY A 93 5.92 8.93 -17.46
CA GLY A 93 7.14 8.12 -17.54
C GLY A 93 7.52 7.40 -16.23
N ASP A 94 6.92 7.74 -15.08
CA ASP A 94 7.20 7.06 -13.81
C ASP A 94 6.71 5.61 -13.81
N ASN A 95 5.57 5.34 -14.45
CA ASN A 95 4.97 4.02 -14.51
C ASN A 95 4.23 3.80 -15.83
N LYS A 96 4.73 2.85 -16.62
CA LYS A 96 4.20 2.53 -17.95
C LYS A 96 2.72 2.14 -17.94
N VAL A 97 2.24 1.47 -16.88
CA VAL A 97 0.81 1.07 -16.77
C VAL A 97 -0.07 2.29 -16.51
N VAL A 98 0.39 3.22 -15.67
CA VAL A 98 -0.33 4.47 -15.40
C VAL A 98 -0.33 5.37 -16.64
N ASP A 99 0.79 5.43 -17.37
CA ASP A 99 0.92 6.21 -18.61
C ASP A 99 -0.06 5.77 -19.70
N GLU A 100 -0.32 4.47 -19.83
CA GLU A 100 -1.31 3.94 -20.78
C GLU A 100 -2.74 4.35 -20.39
N LEU A 101 -3.01 4.42 -19.09
CA LEU A 101 -4.33 4.76 -18.55
C LEU A 101 -4.58 6.26 -18.43
N LEU A 102 -3.55 7.11 -18.43
CA LEU A 102 -3.65 8.56 -18.36
C LEU A 102 -4.60 9.15 -19.42
N SER A 103 -4.67 8.53 -20.60
CA SER A 103 -5.56 8.91 -21.70
C SER A 103 -7.06 8.65 -21.41
N LYS A 104 -7.37 7.72 -20.51
CA LYS A 104 -8.74 7.32 -20.18
C LYS A 104 -9.42 8.23 -19.15
N GLY A 105 -8.63 9.06 -18.46
CA GLY A 105 -9.13 9.98 -17.43
C GLY A 105 -9.35 9.31 -16.06
N PRO A 106 -10.04 9.99 -15.14
CA PRO A 106 -10.34 9.48 -13.80
C PRO A 106 -11.24 8.23 -13.84
N GLY A 107 -10.93 7.24 -13.01
CA GLY A 107 -11.67 5.98 -12.94
C GLY A 107 -10.85 4.83 -12.37
N THR A 108 -11.50 3.68 -12.21
CA THR A 108 -10.86 2.43 -11.79
C THR A 108 -10.69 1.51 -12.99
N TYR A 109 -9.49 1.00 -13.17
CA TYR A 109 -9.10 0.15 -14.28
C TYR A 109 -8.37 -1.08 -13.77
N THR A 110 -8.58 -2.20 -14.45
CA THR A 110 -7.80 -3.42 -14.24
C THR A 110 -7.04 -3.75 -15.51
N VAL A 111 -5.73 -3.97 -15.37
CA VAL A 111 -4.83 -4.24 -16.51
C VAL A 111 -4.00 -5.48 -16.18
N ASN A 112 -3.81 -6.36 -17.17
CA ASN A 112 -2.81 -7.41 -17.08
C ASN A 112 -1.62 -7.04 -17.96
N LYS A 113 -0.41 -7.06 -17.39
CA LYS A 113 0.83 -6.78 -18.12
C LYS A 113 1.96 -7.61 -17.57
N ASP A 114 2.73 -8.25 -18.45
CA ASP A 114 3.87 -9.09 -18.10
C ASP A 114 3.53 -10.18 -17.05
N GLY A 115 2.33 -10.75 -17.15
CA GLY A 115 1.85 -11.78 -16.22
C GLY A 115 1.44 -11.25 -14.83
N ARG A 116 1.43 -9.92 -14.63
CA ARG A 116 0.98 -9.26 -13.40
C ARG A 116 -0.37 -8.58 -13.60
N TYR A 117 -1.21 -8.66 -12.58
CA TYR A 117 -2.47 -7.93 -12.53
C TYR A 117 -2.29 -6.61 -11.78
N TYR A 118 -2.77 -5.53 -12.39
CA TYR A 118 -2.75 -4.19 -11.83
C TYR A 118 -4.18 -3.72 -11.65
N ALA A 119 -4.52 -3.26 -10.44
CA ALA A 119 -5.71 -2.48 -10.17
C ALA A 119 -5.28 -1.03 -9.98
N VAL A 120 -5.69 -0.15 -10.89
CA VAL A 120 -5.28 1.26 -10.90
C VAL A 120 -6.52 2.11 -10.72
N THR A 121 -6.53 2.97 -9.71
CA THR A 121 -7.56 4.00 -9.53
C THR A 121 -6.92 5.36 -9.75
N ILE A 122 -7.47 6.12 -10.69
CA ILE A 122 -7.05 7.47 -11.02
C ILE A 122 -8.08 8.44 -10.45
N ASP A 123 -7.71 9.15 -9.38
CA ASP A 123 -8.61 10.14 -8.77
C ASP A 123 -8.69 11.43 -9.60
N LYS A 124 -7.55 11.89 -10.11
CA LYS A 124 -7.43 13.14 -10.86
C LYS A 124 -6.23 13.10 -11.80
N VAL A 125 -6.41 13.68 -12.99
CA VAL A 125 -5.30 14.01 -13.90
C VAL A 125 -4.96 15.49 -13.73
N LEU A 126 -3.71 15.78 -13.36
CA LEU A 126 -3.23 17.16 -13.21
C LEU A 126 -2.70 17.68 -14.55
N PRO A 127 -3.00 18.94 -14.93
CA PRO A 127 -2.42 19.54 -16.13
C PRO A 127 -0.90 19.71 -15.97
N ALA A 128 -0.20 19.81 -17.10
CA ALA A 128 1.21 20.17 -17.08
C ALA A 128 1.37 21.55 -16.43
N GLY A 129 2.25 21.63 -15.44
CA GLY A 129 2.47 22.86 -14.68
C GLY A 129 3.77 22.80 -13.89
N PRO A 130 4.22 23.96 -13.37
CA PRO A 130 5.39 24.00 -12.51
C PRO A 130 5.11 23.21 -11.23
N LYS A 131 6.08 22.38 -10.83
CA LYS A 131 6.03 21.71 -9.53
C LYS A 131 6.01 22.74 -8.41
N THR A 132 5.31 22.43 -7.34
CA THR A 132 5.30 23.27 -6.15
C THR A 132 6.66 23.25 -5.43
N LEU A 133 6.86 24.28 -4.60
CA LEU A 133 7.80 24.33 -3.47
C LEU A 133 8.13 22.94 -2.89
N ALA A 134 7.09 22.35 -2.32
CA ALA A 134 7.19 21.11 -1.56
C ALA A 134 7.62 19.91 -2.43
N GLU A 135 7.13 19.82 -3.67
CA GLU A 135 7.43 18.72 -4.58
C GLU A 135 8.85 18.80 -5.16
N ALA A 136 9.32 20.01 -5.49
CA ALA A 136 10.61 20.21 -6.13
C ALA A 136 11.78 20.22 -5.13
N ARG A 137 11.53 20.59 -3.86
CA ARG A 137 12.59 20.76 -2.85
C ARG A 137 13.44 19.50 -2.66
N GLY A 138 12.82 18.32 -2.62
CA GLY A 138 13.55 17.06 -2.43
C GLY A 138 14.55 16.81 -3.55
N GLN A 139 14.09 16.90 -4.80
CA GLN A 139 14.94 16.73 -5.98
C GLN A 139 16.05 17.79 -6.02
N ALA A 140 15.70 19.07 -5.83
CA ALA A 140 16.67 20.16 -5.83
C ALA A 140 17.75 19.98 -4.74
N THR A 141 17.35 19.48 -3.56
CA THR A 141 18.29 19.18 -2.48
C THR A 141 19.22 18.03 -2.89
N SER A 142 18.68 16.95 -3.44
CA SER A 142 19.48 15.81 -3.92
C SER A 142 20.47 16.22 -5.02
N ASP A 143 20.03 17.03 -5.98
CA ASP A 143 20.87 17.51 -7.07
C ASP A 143 21.99 18.42 -6.54
N TYR A 144 21.68 19.25 -5.54
CA TYR A 144 22.66 20.10 -4.88
C TYR A 144 23.67 19.29 -4.05
N GLN A 145 23.24 18.25 -3.33
CA GLN A 145 24.15 17.33 -2.63
C GLN A 145 25.10 16.65 -3.63
N ASN A 146 24.57 16.12 -4.74
CA ASN A 146 25.36 15.51 -5.80
C ASN A 146 26.39 16.49 -6.40
N PHE A 147 26.03 17.76 -6.54
CA PHE A 147 26.93 18.80 -7.00
C PHE A 147 28.07 19.04 -6.00
N LEU A 148 27.74 19.19 -4.71
CA LEU A 148 28.74 19.37 -3.64
C LEU A 148 29.67 18.17 -3.53
N GLU A 149 29.16 16.94 -3.62
CA GLU A 149 29.98 15.73 -3.61
C GLU A 149 30.97 15.69 -4.77
N LYS A 150 30.53 16.03 -5.99
CA LYS A 150 31.42 16.10 -7.16
C LYS A 150 32.53 17.13 -6.95
N GLN A 151 32.17 18.31 -6.45
CA GLN A 151 33.13 19.37 -6.18
C GLN A 151 34.12 18.93 -5.09
N TRP A 152 33.64 18.29 -4.03
CA TRP A 152 34.46 17.79 -2.95
C TRP A 152 35.43 16.70 -3.41
N ILE A 153 34.97 15.74 -4.22
CA ILE A 153 35.81 14.71 -4.84
C ILE A 153 36.89 15.33 -5.73
N SER A 154 36.55 16.37 -6.51
CA SER A 154 37.54 17.08 -7.34
C SER A 154 38.62 17.72 -6.47
N GLN A 155 38.22 18.43 -5.42
CA GLN A 155 39.17 19.07 -4.49
C GLN A 155 40.08 18.05 -3.81
N LEU A 156 39.54 16.89 -3.41
CA LEU A 156 40.34 15.81 -2.82
C LEU A 156 41.37 15.24 -3.82
N ARG A 157 40.98 15.05 -5.09
CA ARG A 157 41.90 14.59 -6.13
C ARG A 157 43.02 15.59 -6.41
N ASP A 158 42.72 16.88 -6.34
CA ASP A 158 43.71 17.94 -6.53
C ASP A 158 44.66 18.06 -5.34
N GLN A 159 44.15 17.96 -4.10
CA GLN A 159 44.96 18.02 -2.89
C GLN A 159 45.82 16.78 -2.65
N TYR A 160 45.32 15.61 -3.04
CA TYR A 160 45.98 14.32 -2.84
C TYR A 160 46.23 13.65 -4.19
N PRO A 161 47.27 14.07 -4.93
CA PRO A 161 47.59 13.49 -6.22
C PRO A 161 47.99 12.02 -6.05
N VAL A 162 47.12 11.12 -6.52
CA VAL A 162 47.36 9.68 -6.49
C VAL A 162 48.24 9.32 -7.69
N LYS A 163 49.44 8.79 -7.41
CA LYS A 163 50.27 8.13 -8.42
C LYS A 163 49.93 6.65 -8.45
N VAL A 164 49.20 6.24 -9.48
CA VAL A 164 48.91 4.81 -9.73
C VAL A 164 50.13 4.17 -10.35
N ASN A 165 50.62 3.10 -9.74
CA ASN A 165 51.74 2.34 -10.27
C ASN A 165 51.22 1.33 -11.30
N GLN A 166 50.92 1.84 -12.50
CA GLN A 166 50.32 1.10 -13.61
C GLN A 166 50.94 -0.29 -13.89
N PRO A 167 52.27 -0.47 -13.83
CA PRO A 167 52.90 -1.77 -14.05
C PRO A 167 52.50 -2.88 -13.07
N GLU A 168 52.20 -2.53 -11.82
CA GLU A 168 51.72 -3.49 -10.81
C GLU A 168 50.22 -3.76 -10.95
N VAL A 169 49.45 -2.77 -11.42
CA VAL A 169 48.02 -2.93 -11.68
C VAL A 169 47.78 -3.86 -12.87
N ASP A 170 48.54 -3.71 -13.96
CA ASP A 170 48.35 -4.51 -15.18
C ASP A 170 48.69 -6.01 -14.95
N LYS A 171 49.60 -6.32 -14.01
CA LYS A 171 49.87 -7.69 -13.54
C LYS A 171 48.68 -8.34 -12.83
N LEU A 172 47.83 -7.54 -12.16
CA LEU A 172 46.65 -8.01 -11.43
C LEU A 172 45.41 -8.12 -12.32
N VAL A 173 45.36 -7.36 -13.42
CA VAL A 173 44.20 -7.31 -14.35
C VAL A 173 44.32 -8.35 -15.47
N THR A 174 45.51 -8.88 -15.74
CA THR A 174 45.69 -9.96 -16.72
C THR A 174 45.19 -11.29 -16.16
N LYS A 175 43.98 -11.69 -16.57
CA LYS A 175 43.47 -13.05 -16.45
C LYS A 175 42.89 -13.50 -17.79
#